data_AF-A0A7X8X483-F1
#
_entry.id   AF-A0A7X8X483-F1
#
_cell.length_a   1.000
_cell.length_b   1.000
_cell.length_c   1.000
_cell.angle_alpha   90.00
_cell.angle_beta   90.00
_cell.angle_gamma   90.00
#
_symmetry.space_group_name_H-M   'P 1'
#
loop_
_entity.id
_entity.type
_entity.pdbx_description
1 polymer ?
#
loop_
_entity_poly.entity_id
_entity_poly.type
_entity_poly.pdbx_seq_one_letter_code
_entity_poly.pdbx_strand_id
1 'polypeptide(L)'
;MQEKILKVTEGESTIKRVNESKDYIMSNWSAVKVRLTNNEGVIGCSAEGHVSHILSSRMSSRPMGWSRIDTDKIAHLRAYYYNGGNMLELVRKQREELPKAAGAEKNDIISCEEMLRAEKNKRYELGKYTESISHSVSVDVKKYAWFNAHIWGL
;
A
#
# COMPACT_ATOMS: atom_id res chain seq x y z
N MET A 1 39.00 -3.37 15.69
CA MET A 1 38.19 -2.40 14.92
C MET A 1 37.13 -1.75 15.81
N GLN A 2 36.29 -2.53 16.49
CA GLN A 2 35.27 -2.04 17.44
C GLN A 2 35.84 -1.11 18.54
N GLU A 3 36.96 -1.46 19.17
CA GLU A 3 37.58 -0.63 20.21
C GLU A 3 37.99 0.77 19.72
N LYS A 4 38.35 0.89 18.44
CA LYS A 4 38.67 2.19 17.84
C LYS A 4 37.41 3.04 17.62
N ILE A 5 36.29 2.40 17.28
CA ILE A 5 34.99 3.06 17.06
C ILE A 5 34.41 3.49 18.41
N LEU A 6 34.44 2.62 19.42
CA LEU A 6 33.93 2.95 20.76
C LEU A 6 34.71 4.09 21.44
N LYS A 7 36.01 4.23 21.16
CA LYS A 7 36.84 5.34 21.67
C LYS A 7 36.43 6.73 21.18
N VAL A 8 35.78 6.81 20.01
CA VAL A 8 35.31 8.07 19.41
C VAL A 8 33.79 8.23 19.49
N THR A 9 33.11 7.26 20.11
CA THR A 9 31.65 7.25 20.21
C THR A 9 31.24 7.78 21.57
N GLU A 10 30.60 8.93 21.60
CA GLU A 10 30.06 9.53 22.81
C GLU A 10 28.56 9.21 22.95
N GLY A 11 28.12 9.00 24.19
CA GLY A 11 26.72 8.72 24.51
C GLY A 11 26.38 7.22 24.58
N GLU A 12 25.68 6.85 25.64
CA GLU A 12 25.30 5.46 25.95
C GLU A 12 24.42 4.83 24.85
N SER A 13 23.52 5.62 24.25
CA SER A 13 22.66 5.18 23.15
C SER A 13 23.46 4.85 21.88
N THR A 14 24.47 5.66 21.55
CA THR A 14 25.32 5.45 20.37
C THR A 14 26.23 4.24 20.56
N ILE A 15 26.80 4.06 21.76
CA ILE A 15 27.59 2.88 22.13
C ILE A 15 26.75 1.61 22.00
N LYS A 16 25.51 1.64 22.49
CA LYS A 16 24.57 0.50 22.36
C LYS A 16 24.31 0.16 20.89
N ARG A 17 24.03 1.16 20.04
CA ARG A 17 23.83 0.95 18.59
C ARG A 17 25.05 0.34 17.90
N VAL A 18 26.26 0.77 18.28
CA VAL A 18 27.51 0.22 17.73
C VAL A 18 27.66 -1.26 18.08
N ASN A 19 27.37 -1.62 19.34
CA ASN A 19 27.42 -3.01 19.79
C ASN A 19 26.35 -3.87 19.11
N GLU A 20 25.10 -3.39 19.03
CA GLU A 20 24.02 -4.08 18.32
C GLU A 20 24.36 -4.30 16.84
N SER A 21 24.91 -3.29 16.18
CA SER A 21 25.33 -3.37 14.78
C SER A 21 26.44 -4.40 14.57
N LYS A 22 27.41 -4.45 15.50
CA LYS A 22 28.46 -5.48 15.48
C LYS A 22 27.84 -6.87 15.61
N ASP A 23 27.02 -7.09 16.62
CA ASP A 23 26.46 -8.41 16.90
C ASP A 23 25.58 -8.89 15.75
N TYR A 24 24.86 -7.96 15.10
CA TYR A 24 24.12 -8.23 13.88
C TYR A 24 25.03 -8.67 12.72
N ILE A 25 26.13 -7.95 12.44
CA ILE A 25 27.07 -8.33 11.38
C ILE A 25 27.71 -9.69 11.67
N MET A 26 28.13 -9.92 12.92
CA MET A 26 28.79 -11.15 13.33
C MET A 26 27.85 -12.36 13.26
N SER A 27 26.61 -12.23 13.71
CA SER A 27 25.60 -13.29 13.62
C SER A 27 25.23 -13.64 12.18
N ASN A 28 25.31 -12.69 11.25
CA ASN A 28 25.02 -12.89 9.84
C ASN A 28 26.28 -13.17 8.98
N TRP A 29 27.45 -13.33 9.59
CA TRP A 29 28.73 -13.46 8.88
C TRP A 29 28.78 -14.64 7.91
N SER A 30 28.10 -15.75 8.23
CA SER A 30 27.98 -16.91 7.34
C SER A 30 27.31 -16.56 6.01
N ALA A 31 26.20 -15.82 6.05
CA ALA A 31 25.48 -15.35 4.87
C ALA A 31 26.31 -14.34 4.06
N VAL A 32 27.05 -13.46 4.74
CA VAL A 32 27.96 -12.50 4.10
C VAL A 32 29.05 -13.24 3.31
N LYS A 33 29.65 -14.28 3.89
CA LYS A 33 30.66 -15.10 3.18
C LYS A 33 30.08 -15.76 1.94
N VAL A 34 28.89 -16.37 2.03
CA VAL A 34 28.23 -16.99 0.87
C VAL A 34 28.02 -15.96 -0.24
N ARG A 35 27.57 -14.75 0.11
CA ARG A 35 27.38 -13.66 -0.85
C ARG A 35 28.69 -13.22 -1.51
N LEU A 36 29.77 -13.16 -0.74
CA LEU A 36 31.10 -12.77 -1.23
C LEU A 36 31.70 -13.84 -2.16
N THR A 37 31.52 -15.12 -1.83
CA THR A 37 32.01 -16.25 -2.64
C THR A 37 31.23 -16.40 -3.94
N ASN A 38 29.92 -16.13 -3.94
CA ASN A 38 29.05 -16.28 -5.11
C ASN A 38 28.77 -14.92 -5.80
N ASN A 39 29.80 -14.08 -5.93
CA ASN A 39 29.64 -12.68 -6.38
C ASN A 39 29.02 -12.54 -7.79
N GLU A 40 29.30 -13.49 -8.69
CA GLU A 40 28.81 -13.45 -10.08
C GLU A 40 27.28 -13.63 -10.20
N GLY A 41 26.65 -14.30 -9.24
CA GLY A 41 25.19 -14.55 -9.25
C GLY A 41 24.37 -13.55 -8.44
N VAL A 42 25.02 -12.69 -7.66
CA VAL A 42 24.32 -11.79 -6.75
C VAL A 42 24.24 -10.39 -7.34
N ILE A 43 23.15 -10.13 -8.06
CA ILE A 43 22.80 -8.77 -8.48
C ILE A 43 22.46 -7.96 -7.22
N GLY A 44 23.34 -7.03 -6.87
CA GLY A 44 23.07 -6.09 -5.78
C GLY A 44 21.86 -5.23 -6.12
N CYS A 45 20.89 -5.16 -5.21
CA CYS A 45 19.78 -4.21 -5.30
C CYS A 45 19.84 -3.24 -4.12
N SER A 46 19.49 -1.98 -4.35
CA SER A 46 19.17 -1.04 -3.28
C SER A 46 17.78 -1.40 -2.77
N ALA A 47 17.65 -2.51 -2.03
CA ALA A 47 16.34 -3.02 -1.60
C ALA A 47 15.54 -1.95 -0.86
N GLU A 48 16.20 -1.21 0.04
CA GLU A 48 15.58 -0.11 0.78
C GLU A 48 15.21 1.06 -0.14
N GLY A 49 16.10 1.48 -1.03
CA GLY A 49 15.84 2.57 -1.98
C GLY A 49 14.72 2.23 -2.97
N HIS A 50 14.74 1.02 -3.53
CA HIS A 50 13.71 0.55 -4.45
C HIS A 50 12.37 0.39 -3.75
N VAL A 51 12.30 -0.24 -2.58
CA VAL A 51 11.02 -0.45 -1.88
C VAL A 51 10.45 0.87 -1.37
N SER A 52 11.27 1.73 -0.77
CA SER A 52 10.82 3.02 -0.24
C SER A 52 10.44 4.00 -1.36
N HIS A 53 11.23 4.10 -2.43
CA HIS A 53 10.93 5.05 -3.50
C HIS A 53 9.79 4.57 -4.40
N ILE A 54 9.83 3.29 -4.81
CA ILE A 54 8.89 2.76 -5.80
C ILE A 54 7.56 2.42 -5.14
N LEU A 55 7.54 1.68 -4.04
CA LEU A 55 6.28 1.21 -3.43
C LEU A 55 5.74 2.20 -2.39
N SER A 56 6.59 2.72 -1.49
CA SER A 56 6.14 3.56 -0.38
C SER A 56 5.56 4.92 -0.82
N SER A 57 6.02 5.46 -1.95
CA SER A 57 5.48 6.71 -2.50
C SER A 57 3.98 6.66 -2.76
N ARG A 58 3.38 5.47 -2.93
CA ARG A 58 1.92 5.34 -3.12
C ARG A 58 1.22 4.60 -2.00
N MET A 59 1.91 3.70 -1.31
CA MET A 59 1.33 2.91 -0.23
C MET A 59 1.40 3.58 1.14
N SER A 60 2.40 4.43 1.39
CA SER A 60 2.61 5.09 2.69
C SER A 60 2.25 6.58 2.65
N SER A 61 2.68 7.32 1.62
CA SER A 61 2.46 8.78 1.60
C SER A 61 1.02 9.19 1.28
N ARG A 62 0.29 8.34 0.54
CA ARG A 62 -1.09 8.58 0.09
C ARG A 62 -1.88 7.26 0.04
N PRO A 63 -2.12 6.62 1.19
CA PRO A 63 -2.85 5.36 1.23
C PRO A 63 -4.26 5.61 0.70
N MET A 64 -4.60 4.93 -0.38
CA MET A 64 -6.00 4.73 -0.76
C MET A 64 -6.39 3.41 -0.12
N GLY A 65 -7.56 3.30 0.51
CA GLY A 65 -7.98 2.11 1.25
C GLY A 65 -8.10 0.88 0.36
N TRP A 66 -6.97 0.29 0.00
CA TRP A 66 -6.87 -0.80 -0.94
C TRP A 66 -7.12 -2.12 -0.23
N SER A 67 -7.78 -3.04 -0.93
CA SER A 67 -7.78 -4.44 -0.51
C SER A 67 -6.36 -5.01 -0.61
N ARG A 68 -6.11 -6.14 0.06
CA ARG A 68 -4.81 -6.84 -0.03
C ARG A 68 -4.49 -7.24 -1.48
N ILE A 69 -5.52 -7.62 -2.24
CA ILE A 69 -5.40 -8.04 -3.64
C ILE A 69 -5.05 -6.84 -4.52
N ASP A 70 -5.70 -5.70 -4.34
CA ASP A 70 -5.45 -4.53 -5.17
C ASP A 70 -4.09 -3.90 -4.87
N THR A 71 -3.67 -3.97 -3.60
CA THR A 71 -2.32 -3.57 -3.19
C THR A 71 -1.25 -4.38 -3.90
N ASP A 72 -1.41 -5.69 -3.96
CA ASP A 72 -0.49 -6.61 -4.64
C ASP A 72 -0.41 -6.31 -6.15
N LYS A 73 -1.57 -6.17 -6.81
CA LYS A 73 -1.65 -5.78 -8.23
C LYS A 73 -0.92 -4.47 -8.51
N ILE A 74 -1.12 -3.45 -7.66
CA ILE A 74 -0.50 -2.14 -7.86
C ILE A 74 1.00 -2.21 -7.60
N ALA A 75 1.46 -2.99 -6.62
CA ALA A 75 2.88 -3.22 -6.42
C ALA A 75 3.54 -3.84 -7.66
N HIS A 76 2.92 -4.87 -8.25
CA HIS A 76 3.39 -5.50 -9.48
C HIS A 76 3.40 -4.55 -10.68
N LEU A 77 2.34 -3.76 -10.88
CA LEU A 77 2.27 -2.77 -11.96
C LEU A 77 3.37 -1.72 -11.83
N ARG A 78 3.65 -1.25 -10.61
CA ARG A 78 4.72 -0.28 -10.36
C ARG A 78 6.09 -0.89 -10.64
N ALA A 79 6.36 -2.10 -10.16
CA ALA A 79 7.61 -2.79 -10.46
C ALA A 79 7.81 -2.97 -11.97
N TYR A 80 6.76 -3.36 -12.70
CA TYR A 80 6.80 -3.50 -14.16
C TYR A 80 7.15 -2.18 -14.86
N TYR A 81 6.51 -1.08 -14.47
CA TYR A 81 6.78 0.25 -15.03
C TYR A 81 8.24 0.69 -14.82
N TYR A 82 8.76 0.56 -13.60
CA TYR A 82 10.14 0.96 -13.29
C TYR A 82 11.19 0.02 -13.90
N ASN A 83 10.83 -1.21 -14.23
CA ASN A 83 11.66 -2.14 -15.00
C ASN A 83 11.62 -1.88 -16.52
N GLY A 84 11.03 -0.76 -16.97
CA GLY A 84 10.95 -0.39 -18.39
C GLY A 84 9.82 -1.10 -19.16
N GLY A 85 8.88 -1.70 -18.45
CA GLY A 85 7.72 -2.36 -19.04
C GLY A 85 6.79 -1.38 -19.76
N ASN A 86 6.24 -1.81 -20.91
CA ASN A 86 5.30 -1.00 -21.67
C ASN A 86 3.87 -1.19 -21.13
N MET A 87 3.40 -0.21 -20.36
CA MET A 87 2.06 -0.24 -19.75
C MET A 87 0.94 -0.34 -20.78
N LEU A 88 1.09 0.28 -21.96
CA LEU A 88 0.07 0.23 -23.02
C LEU A 88 -0.03 -1.18 -23.62
N GLU A 89 1.09 -1.86 -23.78
CA GLU A 89 1.10 -3.25 -24.23
C GLU A 89 0.46 -4.19 -23.20
N LEU A 90 0.73 -3.96 -21.91
CA LEU A 90 0.14 -4.72 -20.81
C LEU A 90 -1.39 -4.61 -20.80
N VAL A 91 -1.92 -3.39 -21.00
CA VAL A 91 -3.37 -3.15 -21.10
C VAL A 91 -3.95 -3.82 -22.34
N ARG A 92 -3.27 -3.75 -23.50
CA ARG A 92 -3.71 -4.46 -24.72
C ARG A 92 -3.74 -5.97 -24.58
N LYS A 93 -2.88 -6.53 -23.71
CA LYS A 93 -2.82 -7.97 -23.40
C LYS A 93 -3.84 -8.40 -22.34
N GLN A 94 -4.45 -7.48 -21.59
CA GLN A 94 -5.63 -7.83 -20.82
C GLN A 94 -6.67 -8.31 -21.81
N ARG A 95 -7.10 -9.57 -21.64
CA ARG A 95 -8.19 -10.15 -22.42
C ARG A 95 -9.30 -9.11 -22.57
N GLU A 96 -9.75 -8.88 -23.81
CA GLU A 96 -11.01 -8.20 -24.02
C GLU A 96 -12.06 -8.90 -23.14
N GLU A 97 -12.83 -8.11 -22.39
CA GLU A 97 -14.03 -8.63 -21.75
C GLU A 97 -14.82 -9.30 -22.86
N LEU A 98 -14.92 -10.63 -22.82
CA LEU A 98 -15.71 -11.39 -23.78
C LEU A 98 -17.08 -10.70 -23.82
N PRO A 99 -17.62 -10.37 -25.02
CA PRO A 99 -18.93 -9.76 -25.10
C PRO A 99 -19.89 -10.64 -24.30
N LYS A 100 -20.63 -10.03 -23.37
CA LYS A 100 -21.63 -10.73 -22.57
C LYS A 100 -22.48 -11.54 -23.56
N ALA A 101 -22.51 -12.86 -23.37
CA ALA A 101 -23.29 -13.72 -24.25
C ALA A 101 -24.75 -13.24 -24.26
N ALA A 102 -25.34 -13.11 -25.45
CA ALA A 102 -26.73 -12.67 -25.59
C ALA A 102 -27.63 -13.54 -24.69
N GLY A 103 -28.35 -12.91 -23.75
CA GLY A 103 -29.14 -13.56 -22.71
C GLY A 103 -28.58 -13.46 -21.28
N ALA A 104 -27.33 -13.04 -21.09
CA ALA A 104 -26.75 -12.78 -19.76
C ALA A 104 -27.15 -11.42 -19.17
N GLU A 105 -27.65 -10.49 -20.01
CA GLU A 105 -28.12 -9.16 -19.57
C GLU A 105 -29.30 -9.21 -18.59
N LYS A 106 -30.04 -10.31 -18.53
CA LYS A 106 -31.16 -10.49 -17.60
C LYS A 106 -30.73 -10.54 -16.13
N ASN A 107 -29.46 -10.90 -15.86
CA ASN A 107 -28.89 -10.95 -14.51
C ASN A 107 -28.34 -9.60 -14.03
N ASP A 108 -28.18 -8.61 -14.91
CA ASP A 108 -27.74 -7.25 -14.54
C ASP A 108 -28.91 -6.34 -14.16
N ILE A 109 -30.14 -6.70 -14.56
CA ILE A 109 -31.35 -5.98 -14.20
C ILE A 109 -31.81 -6.49 -12.83
N ILE A 110 -31.13 -6.04 -11.78
CA ILE A 110 -31.61 -6.24 -10.42
C ILE A 110 -32.81 -5.32 -10.24
N SER A 111 -33.99 -5.88 -10.01
CA SER A 111 -35.16 -5.06 -9.64
C SER A 111 -34.85 -4.26 -8.38
N CYS A 112 -35.32 -3.02 -8.27
CA CYS A 112 -35.16 -2.22 -7.05
C CYS A 112 -35.56 -3.03 -5.79
N GLU A 113 -36.56 -3.89 -5.90
CA GLU A 113 -36.99 -4.76 -4.80
C GLU A 113 -35.96 -5.83 -4.44
N GLU A 114 -35.34 -6.47 -5.42
CA GLU A 114 -34.29 -7.48 -5.19
C GLU A 114 -33.04 -6.84 -4.59
N MET A 115 -32.69 -5.62 -5.02
CA MET A 115 -31.59 -4.84 -4.46
C MET A 115 -31.86 -4.50 -2.99
N LEU A 116 -33.08 -4.07 -2.66
CA LEU A 116 -33.50 -3.76 -1.29
C LEU A 116 -33.52 -5.00 -0.38
N ARG A 117 -33.91 -6.17 -0.89
CA ARG A 117 -33.85 -7.44 -0.15
C ARG A 117 -32.40 -7.86 0.12
N ALA A 118 -31.52 -7.75 -0.87
CA ALA A 118 -30.10 -8.06 -0.71
C ALA A 118 -29.42 -7.13 0.32
N GLU A 119 -29.71 -5.83 0.27
CA GLU A 119 -29.26 -4.84 1.26
C GLU A 119 -29.75 -5.17 2.67
N LYS A 120 -31.04 -5.53 2.83
CA LYS A 120 -31.58 -5.97 4.13
C LYS A 120 -30.86 -7.20 4.69
N ASN A 121 -30.53 -8.17 3.83
CA ASN A 121 -29.82 -9.38 4.24
C ASN A 121 -28.36 -9.11 4.66
N LYS A 122 -27.69 -8.14 4.05
CA LYS A 122 -26.32 -7.72 4.41
C LYS A 122 -26.23 -6.94 5.73
N ARG A 123 -27.35 -6.36 6.20
CA ARG A 123 -27.42 -5.62 7.47
C ARG A 123 -27.28 -6.50 8.72
N TYR A 124 -27.30 -7.83 8.61
CA TYR A 124 -27.27 -8.68 9.79
C TYR A 124 -25.95 -8.59 10.59
N GLU A 125 -24.80 -8.52 9.92
CA GLU A 125 -23.48 -8.46 10.56
C GLU A 125 -22.98 -7.01 10.80
N LEU A 126 -23.15 -6.13 9.80
CA LEU A 126 -22.62 -4.76 9.81
C LEU A 126 -23.69 -3.68 10.03
N GLY A 127 -24.99 -4.04 10.10
CA GLY A 127 -26.09 -3.08 10.22
C GLY A 127 -26.06 -2.25 11.50
N LYS A 128 -25.45 -2.76 12.58
CA LYS A 128 -25.20 -2.00 13.82
C LYS A 128 -24.32 -0.76 13.60
N TYR A 129 -23.50 -0.75 12.55
CA TYR A 129 -22.62 0.38 12.21
C TYR A 129 -23.21 1.29 11.12
N THR A 130 -24.26 0.87 10.39
CA THR A 130 -24.82 1.71 9.32
C THR A 130 -25.58 2.91 9.90
N GLU A 131 -26.20 2.75 11.07
CA GLU A 131 -26.83 3.86 11.81
C GLU A 131 -25.80 4.80 12.47
N SER A 132 -24.62 4.30 12.84
CA SER A 132 -23.55 5.16 13.40
C SER A 132 -22.80 5.95 12.32
N ILE A 133 -22.71 5.43 11.09
CA ILE A 133 -22.17 6.13 9.92
C ILE A 133 -23.14 7.19 9.39
N SER A 134 -24.45 7.00 9.60
CA SER A 134 -25.49 7.92 9.11
C SER A 134 -25.71 9.15 9.99
N HIS A 135 -24.90 9.36 11.03
CA HIS A 135 -24.87 10.65 11.72
C HIS A 135 -24.39 11.75 10.77
N SER A 136 -25.35 12.34 10.07
CA SER A 136 -25.13 13.50 9.23
C SER A 136 -24.63 14.65 10.11
N VAL A 137 -23.57 15.33 9.65
CA VAL A 137 -23.14 16.60 10.22
C VAL A 137 -24.36 17.54 10.30
N SER A 138 -24.59 18.14 11.47
CA SER A 138 -25.73 19.03 11.68
C SER A 138 -25.72 20.16 10.65
N VAL A 139 -26.90 20.69 10.33
CA VAL A 139 -27.05 21.78 9.35
C VAL A 139 -26.20 22.99 9.72
N ASP A 140 -26.04 23.25 11.02
CA ASP A 140 -25.25 24.39 11.52
C ASP A 140 -23.75 24.20 11.30
N VAL A 141 -23.23 22.99 11.52
CA VAL A 141 -21.82 22.69 11.25
C VAL A 141 -21.53 22.74 9.74
N LYS A 142 -22.48 22.30 8.90
CA LYS A 142 -22.37 22.45 7.43
C LYS A 142 -22.34 23.93 7.01
N LYS A 143 -23.19 24.77 7.59
CA LYS A 143 -23.20 26.22 7.33
C LYS A 143 -21.88 26.87 7.76
N TYR A 144 -21.37 26.53 8.93
CA TYR A 144 -20.10 27.05 9.44
C TYR A 144 -18.91 26.65 8.55
N ALA A 145 -18.85 25.38 8.14
CA ALA A 145 -17.83 24.89 7.22
C ALA A 145 -17.89 25.59 5.84
N TRP A 146 -19.11 25.78 5.30
CA TRP A 146 -19.31 26.49 4.03
C TRP A 146 -18.87 27.96 4.12
N PHE A 147 -19.22 28.64 5.21
CA PHE A 147 -18.86 30.05 5.45
C PHE A 147 -17.35 30.23 5.61
N ASN A 148 -16.69 29.38 6.41
CA ASN A 148 -15.24 29.46 6.60
C ASN A 148 -14.45 29.15 5.32
N ALA A 149 -14.93 28.20 4.51
CA ALA A 149 -14.30 27.89 3.23
C ALA A 149 -14.34 29.08 2.24
N HIS A 150 -15.37 29.93 2.33
CA HIS A 150 -15.53 31.09 1.44
C HIS A 150 -14.89 32.39 1.97
N ILE A 151 -14.56 32.46 3.27
CA ILE A 151 -13.85 33.61 3.84
C ILE A 151 -12.33 33.45 3.75
N TRP A 152 -11.79 32.23 3.82
CA TRP A 152 -10.36 31.95 3.73
C TRP A 152 -9.73 32.15 2.33
N GLY A 153 -10.39 32.93 1.46
CA GLY A 153 -9.92 33.33 0.14
C GLY A 153 -10.16 34.81 -0.19
N LEU A 154 -10.54 35.62 0.80
CA LEU A 154 -10.55 37.09 0.78
C LEU A 154 -9.46 37.62 1.73
#